data_AF-A0A839TIA3-F1
#
_entry.id   AF-A0A839TIA3-F1
#
_cell.length_a   1.000
_cell.length_b   1.000
_cell.length_c   1.000
_cell.angle_alpha   90.00
_cell.angle_beta   90.00
_cell.angle_gamma   90.00
#
_symmetry.space_group_name_H-M   'P 1'
#
loop_
_entity.id
_entity.type
_entity.pdbx_description
1 polymer ?
#
loop_
_entity_poly.entity_id
_entity_poly.type
_entity_poly.pdbx_seq_one_letter_code
_entity_poly.pdbx_strand_id
1 'polypeptide(L)'
;MSVLVGVGIVTTVTTIYFGRKGWHALHKMAGITPGVLAYQDNNTPLALSAVNWQQLTLNKKHLKVLPDNQIRQLQRIDEKVSSYQSYQKTLQAQNKTPAVTEQQFVLNKILHTRLPEMLANHYQLVNINRSNNEVNQQKKAEASELLQDVLNNIEHRLDELLKQIEVQQLQELRIMKSYINSHDS
;
A
#
# COMPACT_ATOMS: atom_id res chain seq x y z
N MET A 1 41.93 -32.86 36.79
CA MET A 1 41.85 -32.52 35.35
C MET A 1 40.41 -32.12 35.06
N SER A 2 40.16 -30.81 35.00
CA SER A 2 38.91 -30.15 34.54
C SER A 2 38.93 -30.17 32.99
N VAL A 3 37.85 -30.15 32.20
CA VAL A 3 36.70 -29.25 32.14
C VAL A 3 35.62 -29.94 31.27
N LEU A 4 34.33 -29.77 31.57
CA LEU A 4 33.27 -29.88 30.55
C LEU A 4 32.31 -28.70 30.70
N VAL A 5 32.37 -27.81 29.71
CA VAL A 5 31.51 -26.65 29.52
C VAL A 5 30.17 -27.13 28.98
N GLY A 6 29.08 -26.83 29.69
CA GLY A 6 27.71 -27.03 29.21
C GLY A 6 26.91 -25.74 29.34
N VAL A 7 26.99 -24.87 28.35
CA VAL A 7 26.14 -23.68 28.24
C VAL A 7 24.76 -24.13 27.75
N GLY A 8 23.80 -24.24 28.67
CA GLY A 8 22.40 -24.45 28.33
C GLY A 8 21.78 -23.14 27.84
N ILE A 9 21.56 -23.02 26.54
CA ILE A 9 20.76 -21.93 25.97
C ILE A 9 19.29 -22.33 26.09
N VAL A 10 18.58 -21.74 27.06
CA VAL A 10 17.12 -21.83 27.16
C VAL A 10 16.52 -20.86 26.14
N THR A 11 16.13 -21.38 24.97
CA THR A 11 15.36 -20.60 23.99
C THR A 11 13.91 -20.50 24.47
N THR A 12 13.57 -19.39 25.10
CA THR A 12 12.18 -19.05 25.43
C THR A 12 11.44 -18.70 24.14
N VAL A 13 10.73 -19.67 23.57
CA VAL A 13 9.82 -19.43 22.45
C VAL A 13 8.61 -18.67 22.99
N THR A 14 8.64 -17.35 22.87
CA THR A 14 7.49 -16.50 23.20
C THR A 14 6.47 -16.58 22.08
N THR A 15 5.44 -17.40 22.28
CA THR A 15 4.29 -17.50 21.38
C THR A 15 3.39 -16.28 21.62
N ILE A 16 3.44 -15.28 20.74
CA ILE A 16 2.56 -14.11 20.84
C ILE A 16 1.20 -14.48 20.24
N TYR A 17 0.23 -14.76 21.12
CA TYR A 17 -1.16 -15.00 20.74
C TYR A 17 -1.84 -13.65 20.45
N PHE A 18 -2.07 -13.32 19.18
CA PHE A 18 -2.89 -12.16 18.80
C PHE A 18 -4.38 -12.47 18.96
N GLY A 19 -4.92 -12.21 20.15
CA GLY A 19 -6.37 -12.25 20.38
C GLY A 19 -7.11 -11.10 19.68
N ARG A 20 -8.45 -11.19 19.63
CA ARG A 20 -9.37 -10.20 19.04
C ARG A 20 -9.08 -8.74 19.45
N LYS A 21 -8.57 -8.52 20.67
CA LYS A 21 -8.14 -7.21 21.18
C LYS A 21 -6.82 -6.69 20.57
N GLY A 22 -5.89 -7.58 20.24
CA GLY A 22 -4.64 -7.23 19.55
C GLY A 22 -4.88 -6.80 18.10
N TRP A 23 -5.85 -7.44 17.42
CA TRP A 23 -6.34 -7.00 16.11
C TRP A 23 -6.93 -5.59 16.17
N HIS A 24 -7.81 -5.30 17.15
CA HIS A 24 -8.36 -3.96 17.33
C HIS A 24 -7.31 -2.89 17.71
N ALA A 25 -6.28 -3.26 18.47
CA ALA A 25 -5.16 -2.37 18.81
C ALA A 25 -4.29 -2.06 17.58
N LEU A 26 -4.06 -3.05 16.72
CA LEU A 26 -3.33 -2.89 15.45
C LEU A 26 -4.07 -1.93 14.50
N HIS A 27 -5.39 -2.06 14.38
CA HIS A 27 -6.20 -1.11 13.60
C HIS A 27 -6.22 0.30 14.19
N LYS A 28 -6.33 0.45 15.52
CA LYS A 28 -6.25 1.77 16.18
C LYS A 28 -4.89 2.45 15.97
N MET A 29 -3.81 1.68 15.99
CA MET A 29 -2.44 2.21 15.80
C MET A 29 -2.15 2.56 14.33
N ALA A 30 -2.82 1.90 13.39
CA ALA A 30 -2.82 2.24 11.96
C ALA A 30 -3.79 3.39 11.60
N GLY A 31 -4.39 4.07 12.58
CA GLY A 31 -5.32 5.18 12.36
C GLY A 31 -6.73 4.77 11.93
N ILE A 32 -7.02 3.47 11.85
CA ILE A 32 -8.35 2.93 11.51
C ILE A 32 -9.11 2.71 12.83
N THR A 33 -9.93 3.68 13.23
CA THR A 33 -10.81 3.53 14.39
C THR A 33 -11.96 2.57 14.03
N PRO A 34 -12.05 1.36 14.63
CA PRO A 34 -13.18 0.47 14.36
C PRO A 34 -14.43 1.07 14.99
N GLY A 35 -15.41 1.45 14.17
CA GLY A 35 -16.72 1.93 14.64
C GLY A 35 -17.13 3.33 14.16
N VAL A 36 -16.31 4.04 13.38
CA VAL A 36 -16.75 5.25 12.67
C VAL A 36 -16.42 5.07 11.19
N LEU A 37 -17.33 4.40 10.48
CA LEU A 37 -17.40 4.54 9.03
C LEU A 37 -17.87 5.97 8.77
N ALA A 38 -16.93 6.91 8.66
CA ALA A 38 -17.24 8.15 7.96
C ALA A 38 -17.51 7.74 6.51
N TYR A 39 -18.79 7.61 6.16
CA TYR A 39 -19.21 7.40 4.79
C TYR A 39 -18.85 8.66 4.01
N GLN A 40 -17.67 8.65 3.40
CA GLN A 40 -17.30 9.64 2.41
C GLN A 40 -18.17 9.33 1.18
N ASP A 41 -19.21 10.12 0.97
CA ASP A 41 -20.07 9.95 -0.19
C ASP A 41 -19.24 10.12 -1.46
N ASN A 42 -19.28 9.08 -2.31
CA ASN A 42 -18.63 9.05 -3.61
C ASN A 42 -19.21 10.09 -4.59
N ASN A 43 -20.17 10.92 -4.22
CA ASN A 43 -20.65 12.01 -5.06
C ASN A 43 -20.25 13.40 -4.55
N THR A 44 -19.55 13.49 -3.42
CA THR A 44 -19.06 14.78 -2.90
C THR A 44 -17.86 15.29 -3.71
N PRO A 45 -17.87 16.58 -4.13
CA PRO A 45 -16.71 17.19 -4.80
C PRO A 45 -15.50 17.13 -3.88
N LEU A 46 -14.37 16.61 -4.39
CA LEU A 46 -13.17 16.53 -3.58
C LEU A 46 -12.47 17.88 -3.50
N ALA A 47 -12.45 18.47 -2.31
CA ALA A 47 -11.54 19.57 -2.05
C ALA A 47 -10.10 19.02 -1.96
N LEU A 48 -9.25 19.34 -2.93
CA LEU A 48 -7.81 19.02 -2.93
C LEU A 48 -7.07 19.45 -1.65
N SER A 49 -7.58 20.45 -0.95
CA SER A 49 -7.08 20.89 0.36
C SER A 49 -7.36 19.91 1.50
N ALA A 50 -8.42 19.11 1.39
CA ALA A 50 -8.82 18.09 2.37
C ALA A 50 -8.11 16.74 2.15
N VAL A 51 -7.43 16.55 1.01
CA VAL A 51 -6.70 15.32 0.71
C VAL A 51 -5.38 15.30 1.48
N ASN A 52 -5.24 14.34 2.37
CA ASN A 52 -4.01 14.06 3.11
C ASN A 52 -3.41 12.74 2.63
N TRP A 53 -2.18 12.78 2.13
CA TRP A 53 -1.45 11.61 1.64
C TRP A 53 -0.64 10.99 2.78
N GLN A 54 -0.79 9.69 3.01
CA GLN A 54 -0.09 8.97 4.07
C GLN A 54 1.29 8.50 3.62
N GLN A 55 1.38 7.95 2.40
CA GLN A 55 2.60 7.32 1.88
C GLN A 55 3.10 7.99 0.62
N LEU A 56 2.20 8.42 -0.26
CA LEU A 56 2.58 9.04 -1.52
C LEU A 56 3.02 10.50 -1.32
N THR A 57 4.22 10.82 -1.78
CA THR A 57 4.72 12.21 -1.77
C THR A 57 4.38 12.90 -3.10
N LEU A 58 3.15 13.41 -3.21
CA LEU A 58 2.65 14.04 -4.44
C LEU A 58 2.63 15.57 -4.35
N ASN A 59 3.01 16.23 -5.44
CA ASN A 59 2.96 17.69 -5.53
C ASN A 59 1.53 18.17 -5.79
N LYS A 60 0.94 18.88 -4.81
CA LYS A 60 -0.42 19.43 -4.89
C LYS A 60 -0.70 20.27 -6.14
N LYS A 61 0.32 20.92 -6.74
CA LYS A 61 0.15 21.69 -7.98
C LYS A 61 -0.21 20.78 -9.16
N HIS A 62 0.45 19.63 -9.26
CA HIS A 62 0.23 18.68 -10.35
C HIS A 62 -1.15 18.01 -10.27
N LEU A 63 -1.72 17.94 -9.07
CA LEU A 63 -3.03 17.34 -8.84
C LEU A 63 -4.20 18.26 -9.22
N LYS A 64 -4.00 19.57 -9.35
CA LYS A 64 -5.07 20.55 -9.62
C LYS A 64 -5.74 20.38 -10.99
N VAL A 65 -5.03 19.77 -11.94
CA VAL A 65 -5.51 19.56 -13.30
C VAL A 65 -6.14 18.18 -13.48
N LEU A 66 -6.10 17.34 -12.44
CA LEU A 66 -6.66 16.01 -12.50
C LEU A 66 -8.16 16.06 -12.23
N PRO A 67 -8.95 15.24 -12.94
CA PRO A 67 -10.35 15.04 -12.62
C PRO A 67 -10.51 14.29 -11.28
N ASP A 68 -11.66 14.51 -10.62
CA ASP A 68 -11.95 13.96 -9.29
C ASP A 68 -11.81 12.44 -9.21
N ASN A 69 -12.16 11.71 -10.28
CA ASN A 69 -12.03 10.25 -10.34
C ASN A 69 -10.56 9.79 -10.21
N GLN A 70 -9.63 10.50 -10.85
CA GLN A 70 -8.19 10.20 -10.77
C GLN A 70 -7.62 10.55 -9.39
N ILE A 71 -8.09 11.65 -8.78
CA ILE A 71 -7.70 12.01 -7.40
C ILE A 71 -8.14 10.93 -6.42
N ARG A 72 -9.37 10.42 -6.56
CA ARG A 72 -9.88 9.32 -5.72
C ARG A 72 -9.14 8.02 -5.93
N GLN A 73 -8.78 7.74 -7.16
CA GLN A 73 -7.96 6.57 -7.46
C GLN A 73 -6.60 6.66 -6.79
N LEU A 74 -5.95 7.82 -6.84
CA LEU A 74 -4.72 8.07 -6.10
C LEU A 74 -4.90 7.86 -4.59
N GLN A 75 -6.03 8.28 -4.00
CA GLN A 75 -6.33 8.02 -2.58
C GLN A 75 -6.43 6.52 -2.28
N ARG A 76 -7.16 5.75 -3.10
CA ARG A 76 -7.23 4.29 -2.94
C ARG A 76 -5.85 3.64 -3.09
N ILE A 77 -5.01 4.12 -4.01
CA ILE A 77 -3.62 3.67 -4.16
C ILE A 77 -2.85 3.96 -2.87
N ASP A 78 -2.93 5.17 -2.32
CA ASP A 78 -2.24 5.56 -1.08
C ASP A 78 -2.67 4.67 0.11
N GLU A 79 -3.96 4.40 0.25
CA GLU A 79 -4.51 3.49 1.28
C GLU A 79 -3.98 2.06 1.14
N LYS A 80 -3.93 1.53 -0.10
CA LYS A 80 -3.38 0.20 -0.40
C LYS A 80 -1.88 0.14 -0.10
N VAL A 81 -1.13 1.19 -0.44
CA VAL A 81 0.31 1.30 -0.11
C VAL A 81 0.51 1.35 1.41
N SER A 82 -0.32 2.09 2.13
CA SER A 82 -0.29 2.17 3.59
C SER A 82 -0.54 0.81 4.25
N SER A 83 -1.51 0.05 3.73
CA SER A 83 -1.81 -1.32 4.17
C SER A 83 -0.62 -2.26 3.93
N TYR A 84 -0.01 -2.18 2.75
CA TYR A 84 1.17 -2.96 2.41
C TYR A 84 2.39 -2.63 3.29
N GLN A 85 2.69 -1.35 3.52
CA GLN A 85 3.80 -0.96 4.37
C GLN A 85 3.60 -1.35 5.83
N SER A 86 2.36 -1.23 6.33
CA SER A 86 1.99 -1.69 7.67
C SER A 86 2.27 -3.19 7.84
N TYR A 87 1.96 -4.00 6.82
CA TYR A 87 2.31 -5.41 6.78
C TYR A 87 3.82 -5.63 6.80
N GLN A 88 4.59 -4.92 5.97
CA GLN A 88 6.05 -5.04 5.97
C GLN A 88 6.68 -4.70 7.33
N LYS A 89 6.21 -3.63 7.99
CA LYS A 89 6.65 -3.26 9.35
C LYS A 89 6.34 -4.37 10.37
N THR A 90 5.18 -5.02 10.24
CA THR A 90 4.80 -6.14 11.10
C THR A 90 5.72 -7.34 10.91
N LEU A 91 6.12 -7.66 9.67
CA LEU A 91 7.11 -8.71 9.40
C LEU A 91 8.48 -8.37 9.98
N GLN A 92 8.95 -7.14 9.81
CA GLN A 92 10.22 -6.67 10.38
C GLN A 92 10.22 -6.79 11.91
N ALA A 93 9.12 -6.43 12.57
CA ALA A 93 8.97 -6.57 14.02
C ALA A 93 9.01 -8.04 14.49
N GLN A 94 8.70 -8.99 13.61
CA GLN A 94 8.80 -10.44 13.87
C GLN A 94 10.18 -11.01 13.50
N ASN A 95 11.19 -10.16 13.23
CA ASN A 95 12.51 -10.56 12.70
C ASN A 95 12.43 -11.37 11.40
N LYS A 96 11.30 -11.30 10.69
CA LYS A 96 11.15 -11.83 9.34
C LYS A 96 11.54 -10.69 8.40
N THR A 97 12.75 -10.74 7.86
CA THR A 97 13.13 -9.90 6.72
C THR A 97 12.79 -10.66 5.44
N PRO A 98 11.62 -10.44 4.82
CA PRO A 98 11.34 -11.04 3.53
C PRO A 98 12.37 -10.54 2.51
N ALA A 99 12.86 -11.45 1.66
CA ALA A 99 13.61 -11.03 0.49
C ALA A 99 12.72 -10.13 -0.37
N VAL A 100 13.22 -8.93 -0.70
CA VAL A 100 12.49 -8.00 -1.58
C VAL A 100 12.36 -8.67 -2.95
N THR A 101 11.14 -8.96 -3.36
CA THR A 101 10.90 -9.53 -4.70
C THR A 101 11.04 -8.45 -5.76
N GLU A 102 11.33 -8.84 -7.00
CA GLU A 102 11.41 -7.89 -8.12
C GLU A 102 10.11 -7.08 -8.26
N GLN A 103 8.96 -7.72 -8.07
CA GLN A 103 7.65 -7.06 -8.13
C GLN A 103 7.52 -5.95 -7.07
N GLN A 104 8.01 -6.19 -5.86
CA GLN A 104 8.01 -5.21 -4.78
C GLN A 104 8.96 -4.05 -5.06
N PHE A 105 10.14 -4.35 -5.60
CA PHE A 105 11.10 -3.33 -6.02
C PHE A 105 10.53 -2.43 -7.12
N VAL A 106 9.95 -3.04 -8.17
CA VAL A 106 9.33 -2.32 -9.29
C VAL A 106 8.18 -1.44 -8.79
N LEU A 107 7.29 -1.97 -7.96
CA LEU A 107 6.20 -1.22 -7.37
C LEU A 107 6.72 -0.01 -6.57
N ASN A 108 7.72 -0.21 -5.72
CA ASN A 108 8.29 0.88 -4.93
C ASN A 108 8.86 2.00 -5.83
N LYS A 109 9.58 1.63 -6.89
CA LYS A 109 10.10 2.57 -7.90
C LYS A 109 8.99 3.30 -8.65
N ILE A 110 7.91 2.62 -8.99
CA ILE A 110 6.77 3.24 -9.66
C ILE A 110 6.14 4.29 -8.74
N LEU A 111 5.85 3.94 -7.48
CA LEU A 111 5.15 4.82 -6.53
C LEU A 111 5.96 6.08 -6.17
N HIS A 112 7.27 5.95 -5.94
CA HIS A 112 8.09 7.03 -5.40
C HIS A 112 8.85 7.83 -6.46
N THR A 113 9.00 7.29 -7.67
CA THR A 113 9.75 7.95 -8.74
C THR A 113 8.88 8.17 -9.97
N ARG A 114 8.33 7.10 -10.56
CA ARG A 114 7.66 7.21 -11.88
C ARG A 114 6.31 7.90 -11.82
N LEU A 115 5.51 7.65 -10.79
CA LEU A 115 4.20 8.25 -10.63
C LEU A 115 4.31 9.78 -10.43
N PRO A 116 5.16 10.30 -9.52
CA PRO A 116 5.41 11.75 -9.43
C PRO A 116 5.92 12.37 -10.73
N GLU A 117 6.85 11.72 -11.42
CA GLU A 117 7.36 12.17 -12.73
C GLU A 117 6.25 12.24 -13.78
N MET A 118 5.41 11.22 -13.86
CA MET A 118 4.30 11.17 -14.81
C MET A 118 3.25 12.25 -14.54
N LEU A 119 2.91 12.47 -13.27
CA LEU A 119 2.02 13.56 -12.86
C LEU A 119 2.61 14.93 -13.21
N ALA A 120 3.92 15.12 -13.07
CA ALA A 120 4.59 16.35 -13.48
C ALA A 120 4.52 16.56 -15.00
N ASN A 121 4.78 15.51 -15.78
CA ASN A 121 4.71 15.56 -17.25
C ASN A 121 3.29 15.83 -17.74
N HIS A 122 2.28 15.17 -17.16
CA HIS A 122 0.87 15.41 -17.46
C HIS A 122 0.49 16.87 -17.15
N TYR A 123 0.86 17.37 -15.96
CA TYR A 123 0.61 18.76 -15.58
C TYR A 123 1.26 19.75 -16.56
N GLN A 124 2.51 19.52 -16.96
CA GLN A 124 3.17 20.34 -17.95
C GLN A 124 2.43 20.31 -19.30
N LEU A 125 2.04 19.13 -19.78
CA LEU A 125 1.34 18.97 -21.06
C LEU A 125 -0.03 19.66 -21.07
N VAL A 126 -0.78 19.57 -19.99
CA VAL A 126 -2.08 20.24 -19.85
C VAL A 126 -1.93 21.77 -19.78
N ASN A 127 -0.90 22.26 -19.09
CA ASN A 127 -0.66 23.69 -18.88
C ASN A 127 0.21 24.38 -19.94
N ILE A 128 0.82 23.65 -20.86
CA ILE A 128 1.49 24.26 -22.02
C ILE A 128 0.43 25.04 -22.81
N ASN A 129 0.59 26.35 -22.80
CA ASN A 129 -0.32 27.31 -23.42
C ASN A 129 -0.07 27.36 -24.94
N ARG A 130 -0.37 26.25 -25.63
CA ARG A 130 -0.43 26.21 -27.10
C ARG A 130 -1.87 26.46 -27.54
N SER A 131 -2.02 27.10 -28.71
CA SER A 131 -3.30 27.30 -29.41
C SER A 131 -4.26 26.12 -29.21
N ASN A 132 -5.51 26.39 -28.81
CA ASN A 132 -6.57 25.39 -28.62
C ASN A 132 -7.03 24.81 -29.98
N ASN A 133 -6.10 24.23 -30.73
CA ASN A 133 -6.40 23.47 -31.93
C ASN A 133 -6.68 22.00 -31.58
N GLU A 134 -7.37 21.30 -32.48
CA GLU A 134 -7.80 19.91 -32.29
C GLU A 134 -6.63 18.98 -31.96
N VAL A 135 -5.46 19.19 -32.61
CA VAL A 135 -4.25 18.40 -32.37
C VAL A 135 -3.75 18.50 -30.92
N ASN A 136 -3.82 19.68 -30.30
CA ASN A 136 -3.42 19.84 -28.91
C ASN A 136 -4.45 19.27 -27.93
N GLN A 137 -5.75 19.33 -28.26
CA GLN A 137 -6.79 18.67 -27.47
C GLN A 137 -6.62 17.15 -27.49
N GLN A 138 -6.33 16.57 -28.66
CA GLN A 138 -6.07 15.15 -28.81
C GLN A 138 -4.86 14.70 -27.97
N LYS A 139 -3.76 15.46 -27.97
CA LYS A 139 -2.58 15.18 -27.13
C LYS A 139 -2.88 15.25 -25.62
N LYS A 140 -3.74 16.18 -25.19
CA LYS A 140 -4.17 16.28 -23.78
C LYS A 140 -5.07 15.11 -23.38
N ALA A 141 -5.94 14.66 -24.28
CA ALA A 141 -6.78 13.49 -24.08
C ALA A 141 -5.91 12.22 -23.97
N GLU A 142 -5.00 12.01 -24.93
CA GLU A 142 -4.05 10.89 -24.93
C GLU A 142 -3.20 10.87 -23.65
N ALA A 143 -2.65 12.01 -23.22
CA ALA A 143 -1.89 12.09 -21.97
C ALA A 143 -2.74 11.70 -20.74
N SER A 144 -4.03 12.03 -20.76
CA SER A 144 -4.96 11.71 -19.66
C SER A 144 -5.34 10.22 -19.66
N GLU A 145 -5.49 9.61 -20.83
CA GLU A 145 -5.68 8.16 -20.99
C GLU A 145 -4.44 7.39 -20.53
N LEU A 146 -3.24 7.79 -20.95
CA LEU A 146 -2.00 7.18 -20.51
C LEU A 146 -1.81 7.25 -19.00
N LEU A 147 -2.14 8.40 -18.38
CA LEU A 147 -2.12 8.54 -16.93
C LEU A 147 -3.12 7.58 -16.28
N GLN A 148 -4.35 7.50 -16.82
CA GLN A 148 -5.38 6.60 -16.31
C GLN A 148 -4.95 5.13 -16.37
N ASP A 149 -4.35 4.70 -17.47
CA ASP A 149 -3.84 3.34 -17.63
C ASP A 149 -2.74 3.01 -16.63
N VAL A 150 -1.85 3.96 -16.35
CA VAL A 150 -0.80 3.79 -15.35
C VAL A 150 -1.39 3.71 -13.94
N LEU A 151 -2.36 4.55 -13.59
CA LEU A 151 -3.05 4.47 -12.31
C LEU A 151 -3.78 3.13 -12.15
N ASN A 152 -4.48 2.67 -13.18
CA ASN A 152 -5.14 1.36 -13.21
C ASN A 152 -4.13 0.22 -13.00
N ASN A 153 -2.98 0.28 -13.67
CA ASN A 153 -1.94 -0.73 -13.56
C ASN A 153 -1.33 -0.77 -12.15
N ILE A 154 -1.05 0.40 -11.56
CA ILE A 154 -0.55 0.50 -10.18
C ILE A 154 -1.55 -0.08 -9.20
N GLU A 155 -2.82 0.33 -9.32
CA GLU A 155 -3.90 -0.13 -8.44
C GLU A 155 -4.07 -1.65 -8.53
N HIS A 156 -4.11 -2.22 -9.73
CA HIS A 156 -4.23 -3.67 -9.93
C HIS A 156 -3.04 -4.45 -9.37
N ARG A 157 -1.81 -3.95 -9.55
CA ARG A 157 -0.61 -4.59 -8.98
C ARG A 157 -0.65 -4.60 -7.45
N LEU A 158 -1.13 -3.52 -6.83
CA LEU A 158 -1.32 -3.45 -5.39
C LEU A 158 -2.40 -4.44 -4.93
N ASP A 159 -3.51 -4.56 -5.66
CA ASP A 159 -4.58 -5.50 -5.34
C ASP A 159 -4.10 -6.95 -5.37
N GLU A 160 -3.38 -7.35 -6.42
CA GLU A 160 -2.83 -8.70 -6.52
C GLU A 160 -1.79 -8.97 -5.43
N LEU A 161 -0.96 -7.98 -5.10
CA LEU A 161 0.03 -8.11 -4.03
C LEU A 161 -0.64 -8.28 -2.66
N LEU A 162 -1.66 -7.48 -2.34
CA LEU A 162 -2.40 -7.58 -1.08
C LEU A 162 -3.15 -8.91 -0.99
N LYS A 163 -3.78 -9.35 -2.08
CA LYS A 163 -4.44 -10.66 -2.16
C LYS A 163 -3.47 -11.82 -1.93
N GLN A 164 -2.27 -11.76 -2.49
CA GLN A 164 -1.24 -12.78 -2.23
C GLN A 164 -0.84 -12.82 -0.75
N ILE A 165 -0.70 -11.66 -0.10
CA ILE A 165 -0.42 -11.58 1.34
C ILE A 165 -1.55 -12.24 2.14
N GLU A 166 -2.82 -11.93 1.83
CA GLU A 166 -3.98 -12.52 2.51
C GLU A 166 -3.99 -14.05 2.40
N VAL A 167 -3.77 -14.57 1.19
CA VAL A 167 -3.71 -16.03 0.93
C VAL A 167 -2.58 -16.68 1.72
N GLN A 168 -1.39 -16.08 1.72
CA GLN A 168 -0.24 -16.59 2.46
C GLN A 168 -0.49 -16.61 3.98
N GLN A 169 -1.03 -15.52 4.53
CA GLN A 169 -1.36 -15.45 5.96
C GLN A 169 -2.39 -16.50 6.37
N LEU A 170 -3.43 -16.71 5.54
CA LEU A 170 -4.41 -17.76 5.81
C LEU A 170 -3.80 -19.17 5.77
N GLN A 171 -2.85 -19.40 4.85
CA GLN A 171 -2.13 -20.65 4.76
C GLN A 171 -1.23 -20.89 5.99
N GLU A 172 -0.50 -19.87 6.45
CA GLU A 172 0.30 -19.94 7.69
C GLU A 172 -0.58 -20.32 8.90
N LEU A 173 -1.77 -19.71 9.04
CA LEU A 173 -2.71 -20.04 10.10
C LEU A 173 -3.21 -21.48 10.02
N ARG A 174 -3.48 -21.99 8.81
CA ARG A 174 -3.89 -23.39 8.60
C ARG A 174 -2.78 -24.37 8.98
N ILE A 175 -1.54 -24.07 8.61
CA ILE A 175 -0.37 -24.89 8.97
C ILE A 175 -0.21 -24.93 10.49
N MET A 176 -0.29 -23.77 11.14
CA MET A 176 -0.17 -23.67 12.60
C MET A 176 -1.28 -24.46 13.31
N LYS A 177 -2.53 -24.37 12.83
CA LYS A 177 -3.65 -25.18 13.34
C LYS A 177 -3.35 -26.68 13.24
N SER A 178 -2.90 -27.14 12.07
CA SER A 178 -2.57 -28.56 11.86
C SER A 178 -1.42 -29.03 12.75
N TYR A 179 -0.40 -28.19 12.94
CA TYR A 179 0.75 -28.50 13.79
C TYR A 179 0.36 -28.65 15.27
N ILE A 180 -0.52 -27.78 15.78
CA ILE A 180 -1.03 -27.89 17.16
C ILE A 180 -1.80 -29.20 17.32
N ASN A 181 -2.74 -29.47 16.41
CA ASN A 181 -3.58 -30.66 16.47
C ASN A 181 -2.77 -31.97 16.38
N SER A 182 -1.61 -31.98 15.69
CA SER A 182 -0.78 -33.17 15.58
C SER A 182 0.04 -33.49 16.83
N HIS A 183 0.15 -32.56 17.78
CA HIS A 183 0.87 -32.73 19.05
C HIS A 183 -0.08 -32.95 20.24
N ASP A 184 -1.39 -32.86 20.04
CA ASP A 184 -2.44 -33.19 21.03
C ASP A 184 -2.88 -34.68 20.95
N SER A 185 -2.16 -35.53 20.20
CA SER A 185 -2.38 -37.00 20.09
C SER A 185 -1.34 -37.81 20.85
#